data_AF-A0A3C0VFR4-F1
#
_entry.id   AF-A0A3C0VFR4-F1
#
_cell.length_a   1.000
_cell.length_b   1.000
_cell.length_c   1.000
_cell.angle_alpha   90.00
_cell.angle_beta   90.00
_cell.angle_gamma   90.00
#
_symmetry.space_group_name_H-M   'P 1'
#
loop_
_entity.id
_entity.type
_entity.pdbx_description
1 polymer ?
#
loop_
_entity_poly.entity_id
_entity_poly.type
_entity_poly.pdbx_seq_one_letter_code
_entity_poly.pdbx_strand_id
1 'polypeptide(L)' 'MTTLTCKIPEPLDAALETFARRRRLSKSAVVREALELRLGKPDARHAPVAFALVKHLCGSIRGPSDLSTNPSHMEGFGG' A
#
# COMPACT_ATOMS: atom_id res chain seq x y z
N MET A 1 8.67 15.71 15.28
CA MET A 1 8.78 16.30 13.93
C MET A 1 10.02 17.17 13.93
N THR A 2 10.95 16.93 13.00
CA THR A 2 12.14 17.75 12.82
C THR A 2 11.96 18.51 11.51
N THR A 3 12.18 19.82 11.52
CA THR A 3 11.97 20.68 10.34
C THR A 3 13.26 20.76 9.53
N LEU A 4 13.14 20.54 8.21
CA LEU A 4 14.20 20.77 7.24
C LEU A 4 13.78 21.92 6.34
N THR A 5 14.65 22.92 6.16
CA THR A 5 14.49 23.98 5.16
C THR A 5 15.42 23.67 4.00
N CYS A 6 14.87 23.57 2.78
CA CYS A 6 15.65 23.38 1.56
C CYS A 6 15.19 24.39 0.51
N LYS A 7 16.15 24.94 -0.26
CA LYS A 7 15.83 25.76 -1.43
C LYS A 7 15.56 24.83 -2.60
N ILE A 8 14.48 25.08 -3.33
CA ILE A 8 14.14 24.36 -4.56
C ILE A 8 13.85 25.36 -5.68
N PRO A 9 14.08 25.00 -6.95
CA PRO A 9 13.69 25.84 -8.08
C PRO A 9 12.17 26.03 -8.15
N GLU A 10 11.70 27.22 -8.56
CA GLU A 10 10.28 27.51 -8.82
C GLU A 10 9.55 26.44 -9.65
N PRO A 11 10.11 25.92 -10.75
CA PRO A 11 9.46 24.86 -11.53
C PRO A 11 9.19 23.59 -10.73
N LEU A 12 10.07 23.27 -9.76
CA LEU A 12 9.90 22.11 -8.90
C LEU A 12 8.80 22.34 -7.86
N ASP A 13 8.70 23.53 -7.28
CA ASP A 13 7.59 23.86 -6.37
C ASP A 13 6.24 23.81 -7.08
N ALA A 14 6.15 24.33 -8.31
CA ALA A 14 4.93 24.29 -9.13
C ALA A 14 4.50 22.84 -9.46
N ALA A 15 5.47 21.97 -9.78
CA ALA A 15 5.21 20.55 -10.00
C ALA A 15 4.74 19.86 -8.69
N LEU A 16 5.39 20.17 -7.57
CA LEU A 16 5.04 19.63 -6.26
C LEU A 16 3.62 20.04 -5.84
N GLU A 17 3.25 21.31 -6.02
CA GLU A 17 1.91 21.84 -5.74
C GLU A 17 0.84 21.15 -6.60
N THR A 18 1.13 20.94 -7.88
CA THR A 18 0.23 20.25 -8.79
C THR A 18 0.02 18.80 -8.38
N PHE A 19 1.08 18.10 -8.01
CA PHE A 19 1.01 16.71 -7.54
C PHE A 19 0.27 16.60 -6.21
N ALA A 20 0.56 17.50 -5.26
CA ALA A 20 -0.08 17.58 -3.95
C ALA A 20 -1.61 17.77 -4.10
N ARG A 21 -2.05 18.71 -4.94
CA ARG A 21 -3.47 18.93 -5.25
C ARG A 21 -4.13 17.71 -5.86
N ARG A 22 -3.48 17.07 -6.85
CA ARG A 22 -4.01 15.85 -7.50
C ARG A 22 -4.22 14.71 -6.50
N ARG A 23 -3.32 14.53 -5.53
CA ARG A 23 -3.42 13.47 -4.50
C ARG A 23 -4.16 13.91 -3.22
N ARG A 24 -4.62 15.17 -3.14
CA ARG A 24 -5.20 15.77 -1.92
C ARG A 24 -4.29 15.65 -0.69
N LEU A 25 -2.99 15.83 -0.89
CA LEU A 25 -1.96 15.81 0.15
C LEU A 25 -1.35 17.20 0.33
N SER A 26 -0.69 17.45 1.47
CA SER A 26 0.15 18.63 1.62
C SER A 26 1.48 18.46 0.87
N LYS A 27 2.11 19.58 0.47
CA LYS A 27 3.48 19.58 -0.09
C LYS A 27 4.46 18.82 0.82
N SER A 28 4.37 19.03 2.13
CA SER A 28 5.22 18.35 3.10
C SER A 28 4.97 16.83 3.19
N ALA A 29 3.74 16.36 2.99
CA ALA A 29 3.43 14.93 2.94
C ALA A 29 4.03 14.29 1.68
N VAL A 30 3.91 14.94 0.52
CA VAL A 30 4.51 14.48 -0.74
C VAL A 30 6.04 14.38 -0.63
N VAL A 31 6.70 15.43 -0.11
CA VAL A 31 8.16 15.45 0.05
C VAL A 31 8.62 14.36 1.00
N ARG A 32 7.91 14.19 2.13
CA ARG A 32 8.22 13.13 3.09
C ARG A 32 8.07 11.73 2.50
N GLU A 33 6.96 11.44 1.81
CA GLU A 33 6.75 10.16 1.12
C GLU A 33 7.87 9.88 0.11
N ALA A 34 8.25 10.88 -0.69
CA ALA A 34 9.33 10.75 -1.66
C ALA A 34 10.69 10.48 -0.99
N LEU A 35 10.99 11.16 0.11
CA LEU A 35 12.22 10.94 0.88
C LEU A 35 12.23 9.55 1.54
N GLU A 36 11.12 9.12 2.15
CA GLU A 36 10.97 7.79 2.76
C GLU A 36 11.16 6.68 1.73
N LEU A 37 10.53 6.80 0.55
CA LEU A 37 10.71 5.88 -0.58
C LEU A 37 12.16 5.84 -1.07
N ARG A 38 12.82 7.00 -1.21
CA ARG A 38 14.19 7.08 -1.72
C ARG A 38 15.24 6.58 -0.74
N LEU A 39 15.04 6.84 0.55
CA LEU A 39 15.94 6.46 1.63
C LEU A 39 15.68 5.03 2.14
N GLY A 40 14.83 4.25 1.45
CA GLY A 40 14.60 2.85 1.78
C GLY A 40 13.86 2.64 3.10
N LYS A 41 13.04 3.62 3.52
CA LYS A 41 12.00 3.41 4.53
C LYS A 41 10.66 3.30 3.79
N PRO A 42 10.35 2.19 3.11
CA PRO A 42 8.95 1.91 2.87
C PRO A 42 8.34 1.86 4.25
N ASP A 43 7.37 2.73 4.53
CA ASP A 43 6.60 2.62 5.76
C ASP A 43 5.87 1.27 5.67
N ALA A 44 6.51 0.23 6.23
CA ALA A 44 6.01 -1.14 6.34
C ALA A 44 4.73 -1.21 7.19
N ARG A 45 4.17 -0.05 7.56
CA ARG A 45 2.95 0.12 8.34
C ARG A 45 1.71 0.31 7.46
N HIS A 46 1.84 0.59 6.16
CA HIS A 46 0.68 0.99 5.35
C HIS A 46 0.57 0.38 3.93
N ALA A 47 1.44 -0.55 3.53
CA ALA A 47 1.03 -1.47 2.47
C ALA A 47 0.02 -2.44 3.08
N PRO A 48 -1.25 -2.49 2.62
CA PRO A 48 -2.13 -3.56 3.07
C PRO A 48 -1.50 -4.85 2.54
N VAL A 49 -0.89 -5.63 3.44
CA VAL A 49 -0.52 -7.00 3.12
C VAL A 49 -1.80 -7.66 2.63
N ALA A 50 -1.76 -8.40 1.52
CA ALA A 50 -2.96 -9.06 0.97
C ALA A 50 -3.78 -9.77 2.07
N PHE A 51 -3.06 -10.36 3.04
CA PHE A 51 -3.60 -10.92 4.27
C PHE A 51 -4.48 -9.95 5.10
N ALA A 52 -4.06 -8.71 5.32
CA ALA A 52 -4.83 -7.71 6.07
C ALA A 52 -6.17 -7.39 5.39
N LEU A 53 -6.20 -7.38 4.05
CA LEU A 53 -7.43 -7.15 3.29
C LEU A 53 -8.40 -8.33 3.41
N VAL A 54 -7.90 -9.57 3.47
CA VAL A 54 -8.73 -10.78 3.47
C VAL A 54 -8.88 -11.43 4.86
N LYS A 55 -8.30 -10.85 5.91
CA LYS A 55 -8.29 -11.42 7.28
C LYS A 55 -9.70 -11.72 7.79
N HIS A 56 -10.68 -10.89 7.47
CA HIS A 56 -12.08 -11.06 7.86
C HIS A 56 -12.75 -12.29 7.20
N LEU A 57 -12.16 -12.82 6.13
CA LEU A 57 -12.64 -14.01 5.43
C LEU A 57 -12.05 -15.30 6.00
N CYS A 58 -10.95 -15.22 6.76
CA CYS A 58 -10.35 -16.39 7.39
C CYS A 58 -11.34 -17.03 8.38
N GLY A 59 -11.75 -18.27 8.11
CA GLY A 59 -12.72 -19.01 8.92
C GLY A 59 -14.19 -18.65 8.68
N SER A 60 -14.49 -17.77 7.72
CA SER A 60 -15.88 -17.44 7.34
C SER A 60 -16.60 -18.58 6.59
N ILE A 61 -15.84 -19.56 6.09
CA ILE A 61 -16.34 -20.71 5.33
C ILE A 61 -15.94 -21.98 6.07
N ARG A 62 -16.88 -22.93 6.21
CA ARG A 62 -16.60 -24.29 6.68
C ARG A 62 -16.28 -25.17 5.47
N GLY A 63 -15.17 -25.90 5.54
CA GLY A 63 -14.75 -26.84 4.52
C GLY A 63 -13.95 -27.99 5.11
N PRO A 64 -13.61 -29.01 4.29
CA PRO A 64 -12.70 -30.08 4.66
C PRO A 64 -11.37 -29.53 5.18
N SER A 65 -10.69 -30.30 6.04
CA SER A 65 -9.39 -29.92 6.61
C SER A 65 -8.28 -29.76 5.56
N ASP A 66 -8.47 -30.34 4.37
CA ASP A 66 -7.53 -30.28 3.26
C ASP A 66 -8.29 -30.13 1.93
N LEU A 67 -8.08 -29.00 1.26
CA LEU A 67 -8.58 -28.75 -0.10
C LEU A 67 -7.45 -28.80 -1.14
N SER A 68 -6.19 -28.88 -0.72
CA SER A 68 -5.02 -28.74 -1.59
C SER A 68 -4.39 -30.07 -2.01
N THR A 69 -4.54 -31.13 -1.22
CA THR A 69 -3.78 -32.38 -1.43
C THR A 69 -4.63 -33.55 -1.92
N ASN A 70 -5.96 -33.43 -1.84
CA ASN A 70 -6.88 -34.44 -2.35
C ASN A 70 -7.68 -33.88 -3.55
N PRO A 71 -7.29 -34.24 -4.79
CA PRO A 71 -7.92 -33.75 -6.02
C PRO A 71 -9.42 -34.03 -6.12
N SER A 72 -9.91 -35.08 -5.46
CA SER A 72 -11.35 -35.38 -5.41
C SER A 72 -12.19 -34.29 -4.75
N HIS A 73 -11.58 -33.44 -3.91
CA HIS A 73 -12.26 -32.28 -3.32
C HIS A 73 -12.33 -31.06 -4.25
N MET A 74 -11.69 -31.12 -5.42
CA MET A 74 -11.77 -30.09 -6.46
C MET A 74 -12.70 -30.46 -7.63
N GLU A 75 -13.30 -31.65 -7.61
CA GLU A 75 -14.27 -32.06 -8.63
C GLU A 75 -15.49 -31.11 -8.64
N GLY A 76 -15.76 -30.50 -9.80
CA GLY A 76 -16.83 -29.51 -9.97
C GLY A 76 -16.46 -28.06 -9.60
N PHE A 77 -15.21 -27.79 -9.20
CA PHE A 77 -14.73 -26.42 -8.97
C PHE A 77 -14.25 -25.80 -10.29
N GLY A 78 -14.83 -24.64 -10.67
CA GLY A 78 -14.43 -23.91 -11.88
C GLY A 78 -15.29 -24.12 -13.12
N GLY A 79 -16.23 -25.08 -13.08
CA GLY A 79 -17.14 -25.40 -14.20
C GLY A 79 -16.59 -26.45 -15.14
#